data_AF-A0A2C5XCN7-F1
#
_entry.id   AF-A0A2C5XCN7-F1
#
_cell.length_a   1.000
_cell.length_b   1.000
_cell.length_c   1.000
_cell.angle_alpha   90.00
_cell.angle_beta   90.00
_cell.angle_gamma   90.00
#
_symmetry.space_group_name_H-M   'P 1'
#
loop_
_entity.id
_entity.type
_entity.pdbx_description
1 polymer ?
#
loop_
_entity_poly.entity_id
_entity_poly.type
_entity_poly.pdbx_seq_one_letter_code
_entity_poly.pdbx_strand_id
1 'polypeptide(L)'
;MALPLEDSTFDWALPPSWIRPTIPEGAGLICETARLDSFINADGSQIILPAGQKYNAKRNVNFQSALTVTKHWDRHQEVTHTVLEIQSPHMKAALKAVVPEYESFNITMRHIRITDEPRCLFHYRHELAAYGKDLQHRDLEAAQHVRHLMMYMWDTLRIETSFFLLSADPSVDEPKLEFKYLWMIFKPGDIIFVRKLHLAFEFQHMVLKYDAWELEGHHIDYDGNHHGFREFKAFIDKYDGLKLLRDLTSVPFHRLLHSEQQVLRKQLVARGRKFVGIHSYQYLRYDGKCDLYGKSNRTSQNLVEGRIVADPRAFDMWCSKADKVHLVDHKKHYKSDSDRQEMSEDELMLCNTAVRGYSLRDNEWGVFHVNFISDTIFDSEAFDALVLPKKQKRQIMSLARDDMHYPSNDLVEGKGRGMVCLLHGDPGTGKTLTAGELYGVPLKQIVLP
;
A
#
# COMPACT_ATOMS: atom_id res chain seq x y z
N MET A 1 -63.01 13.59 3.63
CA MET A 1 -62.05 14.05 2.61
C MET A 1 -60.69 13.52 3.05
N ALA A 2 -60.33 12.34 2.57
CA ALA A 2 -59.07 11.68 2.92
C ALA A 2 -57.95 12.40 2.16
N LEU A 3 -56.96 12.92 2.89
CA LEU A 3 -55.70 13.36 2.31
C LEU A 3 -54.94 12.12 1.83
N PRO A 4 -54.31 12.15 0.64
CA PRO A 4 -53.53 11.03 0.16
C PRO A 4 -52.29 10.84 1.05
N LEU A 5 -51.98 9.59 1.37
CA LEU A 5 -50.70 9.17 1.92
C LEU A 5 -49.60 9.62 0.94
N GLU A 6 -48.88 10.68 1.26
CA GLU A 6 -47.64 11.02 0.55
C GLU A 6 -46.66 9.86 0.75
N ASP A 7 -46.12 9.38 -0.37
CA ASP A 7 -45.06 8.37 -0.45
C ASP A 7 -43.92 8.73 0.49
N SER A 8 -43.87 8.04 1.63
CA SER A 8 -42.90 8.29 2.68
C SER A 8 -41.58 7.57 2.37
N THR A 9 -40.92 8.01 1.30
CA THR A 9 -39.64 7.49 0.86
C THR A 9 -38.55 7.87 1.86
N PHE A 10 -37.84 6.88 2.41
CA PHE A 10 -36.68 7.11 3.27
C PHE A 10 -35.64 7.96 2.51
N ASP A 11 -35.17 9.04 3.14
CA ASP A 11 -34.10 9.85 2.57
C ASP A 11 -32.77 9.12 2.68
N TRP A 12 -32.34 8.51 1.58
CA TRP A 12 -31.04 7.86 1.44
C TRP A 12 -29.90 8.85 1.26
N ALA A 13 -30.18 10.16 1.09
CA ALA A 13 -29.13 11.15 1.18
C ALA A 13 -28.55 11.10 2.58
N LEU A 14 -27.21 11.04 2.69
CA LEU A 14 -26.58 11.14 3.99
C LEU A 14 -26.86 12.54 4.53
N PRO A 15 -27.48 12.68 5.71
CA PRO A 15 -27.77 13.97 6.30
C PRO A 15 -26.58 14.94 6.24
N PRO A 16 -26.74 16.15 5.67
CA PRO A 16 -25.68 17.16 5.60
C PRO A 16 -25.31 17.73 6.98
N SER A 17 -26.16 17.48 7.97
CA SER A 17 -25.95 17.67 9.41
C SER A 17 -26.98 16.80 10.15
N TRP A 18 -26.80 16.63 11.48
CA TRP A 18 -27.55 15.90 12.55
C TRP A 18 -29.04 15.50 12.43
N ILE A 19 -29.69 15.64 11.30
CA ILE A 19 -31.05 15.17 11.06
C ILE A 19 -30.98 13.65 10.93
N ARG A 20 -31.45 12.94 11.96
CA ARG A 20 -31.81 11.52 11.80
C ARG A 20 -32.69 11.41 10.56
N PRO A 21 -32.42 10.48 9.62
CA PRO A 21 -33.36 10.21 8.56
C PRO A 21 -34.76 10.01 9.15
N THR A 22 -35.71 10.85 8.75
CA THR A 22 -37.05 10.91 9.34
C THR A 22 -37.77 9.58 9.09
N ILE A 23 -38.32 8.99 10.15
CA ILE A 23 -39.08 7.74 10.06
C ILE A 23 -40.55 8.12 9.82
N PRO A 24 -41.21 7.58 8.79
CA PRO A 24 -42.66 7.62 8.70
C PRO A 24 -43.23 6.72 9.79
N GLU A 25 -44.01 7.28 10.72
CA GLU A 25 -44.71 6.49 11.75
C GLU A 25 -45.61 5.45 11.07
N GLY A 26 -45.26 4.16 11.17
CA GLY A 26 -46.12 3.07 10.71
C GLY A 26 -45.47 1.87 10.00
N ALA A 27 -44.17 1.86 9.70
CA ALA A 27 -43.53 0.69 9.09
C ALA A 27 -43.07 -0.33 10.16
N GLY A 28 -43.78 -1.45 10.29
CA GLY A 28 -43.46 -2.53 11.22
C GLY A 28 -42.00 -3.00 11.14
N LEU A 29 -41.37 -3.19 12.30
CA LEU A 29 -39.98 -3.63 12.43
C LEU A 29 -39.87 -5.13 12.13
N ILE A 30 -39.33 -5.49 10.96
CA ILE A 30 -38.77 -6.84 10.68
C ILE A 30 -37.29 -6.91 11.14
N CYS A 31 -36.67 -5.77 11.44
CA CYS A 31 -35.26 -5.65 11.79
C CYS A 31 -35.05 -5.35 13.28
N GLU A 32 -34.73 -6.37 14.08
CA GLU A 32 -34.33 -6.21 15.48
C GLU A 32 -32.80 -6.25 15.64
N THR A 33 -32.27 -5.44 16.57
CA THR A 33 -30.88 -5.55 17.05
C THR A 33 -30.89 -6.15 18.45
N ALA A 34 -30.42 -7.39 18.60
CA ALA A 34 -30.19 -7.98 19.90
C ALA A 34 -28.88 -7.45 20.51
N ARG A 35 -28.90 -7.07 21.78
CA ARG A 35 -27.70 -6.66 22.55
C ARG A 35 -27.44 -7.68 23.63
N LEU A 36 -26.21 -8.19 23.67
CA LEU A 36 -25.77 -9.28 24.53
C LEU A 36 -24.49 -8.88 25.28
N ASP A 37 -24.30 -9.44 26.47
CA ASP A 37 -23.09 -9.38 27.28
C ASP A 37 -22.53 -10.81 27.42
N SER A 38 -21.23 -10.98 27.12
CA SER A 38 -20.50 -12.23 27.27
C SER A 38 -19.53 -12.14 28.45
N PHE A 39 -19.61 -13.08 29.39
CA PHE A 39 -18.75 -13.15 30.58
C PHE A 39 -17.93 -14.44 30.60
N ILE A 40 -16.74 -14.40 31.21
CA ILE A 40 -15.91 -15.59 31.44
C ILE A 40 -16.14 -16.08 32.88
N ASN A 41 -16.59 -17.32 33.01
CA ASN A 41 -16.77 -17.98 34.31
C ASN A 41 -15.45 -18.34 34.99
N ALA A 42 -15.54 -18.68 36.28
CA ALA A 42 -14.41 -19.18 37.07
C ALA A 42 -13.77 -20.46 36.50
N ASP A 43 -14.55 -21.29 35.79
CA ASP A 43 -14.09 -22.50 35.10
C ASP A 43 -13.53 -22.23 33.69
N GLY A 44 -13.53 -20.97 33.22
CA GLY A 44 -13.07 -20.58 31.88
C GLY A 44 -14.12 -20.67 30.77
N SER A 45 -15.35 -21.10 31.05
CA SER A 45 -16.43 -21.14 30.06
C SER A 45 -17.02 -19.74 29.79
N GLN A 46 -17.48 -19.49 28.56
CA GLN A 46 -18.15 -18.24 28.16
C GLN A 46 -19.67 -18.34 28.34
N ILE A 47 -20.29 -17.35 28.99
CA ILE A 47 -21.76 -17.20 29.09
C ILE A 47 -22.17 -15.94 28.33
N ILE A 48 -23.17 -16.05 27.45
CA ILE A 48 -23.79 -14.93 26.73
C ILE A 48 -25.20 -14.66 27.28
N LEU A 49 -25.50 -13.42 27.67
CA LEU A 49 -26.79 -13.00 28.25
C LEU A 49 -27.34 -11.75 27.55
N PRO A 50 -28.65 -11.48 27.57
CA PRO A 50 -29.19 -10.18 27.15
C PRO A 50 -28.61 -9.03 27.96
N ALA A 51 -28.27 -7.93 27.30
CA ALA A 51 -27.66 -6.77 27.94
C ALA A 51 -28.55 -6.24 29.09
N GLY A 52 -27.96 -6.07 30.28
CA GLY A 52 -28.64 -5.55 31.46
C GLY A 52 -29.44 -6.56 32.31
N GLN A 53 -29.42 -7.87 31.98
CA GLN A 53 -30.01 -8.90 32.85
C GLN A 53 -28.99 -9.47 33.85
N LYS A 54 -29.38 -9.57 35.13
CA LYS A 54 -28.62 -10.35 36.13
C LYS A 54 -28.80 -11.85 35.84
N TYR A 55 -27.70 -12.60 36.00
CA TYR A 55 -27.64 -14.05 35.83
C TYR A 55 -28.85 -14.76 36.45
N ASN A 56 -29.68 -15.37 35.61
CA ASN A 56 -30.60 -16.42 36.01
C ASN A 56 -30.30 -17.63 35.13
N ALA A 57 -29.76 -18.67 35.77
CA ALA A 57 -29.48 -19.93 35.11
C ALA A 57 -30.73 -20.44 34.37
N LYS A 58 -30.51 -20.88 33.13
CA LYS A 58 -31.45 -21.53 32.18
C LYS A 58 -32.29 -20.59 31.31
N ARG A 59 -31.70 -20.16 30.19
CA ARG A 59 -32.27 -20.34 28.83
C ARG A 59 -31.30 -19.79 27.79
N ASN A 60 -30.84 -20.66 26.88
CA ASN A 60 -30.34 -20.21 25.59
C ASN A 60 -31.55 -19.69 24.82
N VAL A 61 -31.66 -18.38 24.64
CA VAL A 61 -32.68 -17.77 23.79
C VAL A 61 -32.04 -17.61 22.41
N ASN A 62 -32.53 -18.35 21.42
CA ASN A 62 -32.21 -18.09 20.02
C ASN A 62 -32.83 -16.75 19.64
N PHE A 63 -32.02 -15.69 19.54
CA PHE A 63 -32.49 -14.41 19.01
C PHE A 63 -32.57 -14.51 17.48
N GLN A 64 -33.77 -14.46 16.92
CA GLN A 64 -34.00 -14.23 15.49
C GLN A 64 -33.87 -12.73 15.19
N SER A 65 -32.70 -12.14 15.44
CA SER A 65 -32.44 -10.71 15.25
C SER A 65 -31.64 -10.47 13.97
N ALA A 66 -31.87 -9.36 13.28
CA ALA A 66 -31.12 -9.03 12.07
C ALA A 66 -29.63 -8.74 12.39
N LEU A 67 -29.39 -8.13 13.55
CA LEU A 67 -28.07 -7.80 14.10
C LEU A 67 -27.97 -8.32 15.54
N THR A 68 -26.81 -8.86 15.91
CA THR A 68 -26.49 -9.24 17.28
C THR A 68 -25.20 -8.54 17.72
N VAL A 69 -25.25 -7.76 18.79
CA VAL A 69 -24.11 -7.03 19.32
C VAL A 69 -23.73 -7.66 20.65
N THR A 70 -22.54 -8.26 20.75
CA THR A 70 -22.06 -8.93 21.95
C THR A 70 -20.88 -8.16 22.54
N LYS A 71 -21.01 -7.67 23.78
CA LYS A 71 -19.88 -7.09 24.52
C LYS A 71 -19.19 -8.17 25.32
N HIS A 72 -17.88 -8.34 25.15
CA HIS A 72 -17.11 -9.34 25.89
C HIS A 72 -16.42 -8.72 27.09
N TRP A 73 -16.71 -9.24 28.27
CA TRP A 73 -16.20 -8.77 29.56
C TRP A 73 -15.16 -9.75 30.09
N ASP A 74 -14.07 -9.22 30.65
CA ASP A 74 -13.07 -10.04 31.33
C ASP A 74 -13.46 -10.34 32.79
N ARG A 75 -12.54 -11.01 33.52
CA ARG A 75 -12.71 -11.34 34.94
C ARG A 75 -12.68 -10.11 35.86
N HIS A 76 -12.17 -8.98 35.37
CA HIS A 76 -12.11 -7.71 36.08
C HIS A 76 -13.33 -6.80 35.81
N GLN A 77 -14.31 -7.30 35.04
CA GLN A 77 -15.48 -6.54 34.59
C GLN A 77 -15.12 -5.37 33.68
N GLU A 78 -14.02 -5.49 32.95
CA GLU A 78 -13.65 -4.57 31.89
C GLU A 78 -14.09 -5.14 30.54
N VAL A 79 -14.65 -4.28 29.68
CA VAL A 79 -15.01 -4.68 28.32
C VAL A 79 -13.73 -4.86 27.52
N THR A 80 -13.47 -6.09 27.08
CA THR A 80 -12.30 -6.44 26.29
C THR A 80 -12.46 -6.05 24.82
N HIS A 81 -13.62 -6.36 24.23
CA HIS A 81 -13.94 -6.06 22.83
C HIS A 81 -15.46 -6.18 22.62
N THR A 82 -15.96 -5.60 21.53
CA THR A 82 -17.36 -5.75 21.10
C THR A 82 -17.43 -6.49 19.77
N VAL A 83 -18.38 -7.40 19.59
CA VAL A 83 -18.57 -8.13 18.33
C VAL A 83 -19.98 -7.86 17.80
N LEU A 84 -20.06 -7.27 16.60
CA LEU A 84 -21.29 -7.17 15.82
C LEU A 84 -21.38 -8.36 14.87
N GLU A 85 -22.35 -9.24 15.08
CA GLU A 85 -22.70 -10.33 14.17
C GLU A 85 -23.90 -9.92 13.31
N ILE A 86 -23.72 -9.98 11.99
CA ILE A 86 -24.76 -9.66 11.02
C ILE A 86 -25.42 -10.97 10.59
N GLN A 87 -26.69 -11.14 10.90
CA GLN A 87 -27.43 -12.38 10.63
C GLN A 87 -28.33 -12.25 9.39
N SER A 88 -28.87 -11.06 9.15
CA SER A 88 -29.71 -10.72 8.00
C SER A 88 -29.06 -11.09 6.65
N PRO A 89 -29.71 -11.91 5.79
CA PRO A 89 -29.19 -12.26 4.47
C PRO A 89 -29.09 -11.04 3.55
N HIS A 90 -30.04 -10.10 3.64
CA HIS A 90 -30.03 -8.87 2.84
C HIS A 90 -28.86 -7.95 3.20
N MET A 91 -28.53 -7.82 4.50
CA MET A 91 -27.37 -7.04 4.95
C MET A 91 -26.06 -7.70 4.51
N LYS A 92 -25.98 -9.03 4.59
CA LYS A 92 -24.82 -9.78 4.09
C LYS A 92 -24.64 -9.60 2.58
N ALA A 93 -25.72 -9.63 1.82
CA ALA A 93 -25.69 -9.39 0.38
C ALA A 93 -25.21 -7.96 0.07
N ALA A 94 -25.73 -6.96 0.78
CA ALA A 94 -25.31 -5.57 0.63
C ALA A 94 -23.81 -5.38 0.93
N LEU A 95 -23.32 -5.94 2.04
CA LEU A 95 -21.90 -5.86 2.40
C LEU A 95 -21.01 -6.58 1.39
N LYS A 96 -21.41 -7.74 0.90
CA LYS A 96 -20.68 -8.47 -0.16
C LYS A 96 -20.64 -7.71 -1.49
N ALA A 97 -21.67 -6.91 -1.78
CA ALA A 97 -21.74 -6.13 -3.02
C ALA A 97 -20.93 -4.83 -2.92
N VAL A 98 -20.90 -4.21 -1.74
CA VAL A 98 -20.38 -2.85 -1.56
C VAL A 98 -18.97 -2.82 -0.97
N VAL A 99 -18.69 -3.71 -0.01
CA VAL A 99 -17.42 -3.73 0.70
C VAL A 99 -16.54 -4.78 0.01
N PRO A 100 -15.40 -4.38 -0.59
CA PRO A 100 -14.37 -5.30 -1.07
C PRO A 100 -13.75 -6.11 0.07
N GLU A 101 -12.59 -6.72 -0.14
CA GLU A 101 -11.83 -7.33 0.95
C GLU A 101 -11.50 -6.29 2.04
N TYR A 102 -11.75 -6.65 3.31
CA TYR A 102 -11.51 -5.80 4.47
C TYR A 102 -10.87 -6.65 5.56
N GLU A 103 -9.71 -6.23 6.07
CA GLU A 103 -8.88 -7.11 6.90
C GLU A 103 -9.51 -7.46 8.26
N SER A 104 -10.29 -6.55 8.83
CA SER A 104 -10.88 -6.78 10.15
C SER A 104 -11.94 -7.89 10.17
N PHE A 105 -12.42 -8.37 9.01
CA PHE A 105 -13.29 -9.55 8.92
C PHE A 105 -13.49 -10.06 7.50
N ASN A 106 -13.59 -11.39 7.36
CA ASN A 106 -13.79 -12.01 6.05
C ASN A 106 -15.27 -11.95 5.61
N ILE A 107 -15.57 -11.01 4.71
CA ILE A 107 -16.92 -10.78 4.14
C ILE A 107 -17.44 -11.98 3.34
N THR A 108 -16.55 -12.86 2.84
CA THR A 108 -16.96 -14.04 2.06
C THR A 108 -17.61 -15.14 2.91
N MET A 109 -17.39 -15.13 4.23
CA MET A 109 -17.92 -16.15 5.13
C MET A 109 -19.45 -16.11 5.26
N ARG A 110 -20.04 -17.23 5.70
CA ARG A 110 -21.48 -17.33 6.00
C ARG A 110 -21.89 -16.45 7.19
N HIS A 111 -20.96 -16.18 8.11
CA HIS A 111 -21.17 -15.36 9.30
C HIS A 111 -20.25 -14.14 9.21
N ILE A 112 -20.84 -12.97 9.02
CA ILE A 112 -20.12 -11.70 9.01
C ILE A 112 -20.07 -11.19 10.44
N ARG A 113 -18.86 -11.06 11.00
CA ARG A 113 -18.60 -10.57 12.35
C ARG A 113 -17.65 -9.40 12.29
N ILE A 114 -18.02 -8.27 12.88
CA ILE A 114 -17.21 -7.05 12.93
C ILE A 114 -16.81 -6.84 14.38
N THR A 115 -15.51 -6.78 14.64
CA THR A 115 -14.98 -6.55 15.99
C THR A 115 -14.72 -5.05 16.21
N ASP A 116 -15.01 -4.60 17.42
CA ASP A 116 -14.88 -3.22 17.92
C ASP A 116 -15.63 -2.18 17.09
N GLU A 117 -14.98 -1.08 16.70
CA GLU A 117 -15.67 -0.06 15.92
C GLU A 117 -16.03 -0.60 14.53
N PRO A 118 -17.28 -0.39 14.05
CA PRO A 118 -17.69 -0.82 12.71
C PRO A 118 -17.12 0.10 11.62
N ARG A 119 -15.79 0.19 11.52
CA ARG A 119 -15.05 1.12 10.62
C ARG A 119 -15.44 0.92 9.16
N CYS A 120 -15.61 -0.34 8.73
CA CYS A 120 -16.06 -0.67 7.38
C CYS A 120 -17.42 -0.03 7.03
N LEU A 121 -18.39 -0.04 7.96
CA LEU A 121 -19.69 0.56 7.73
C LEU A 121 -19.58 2.07 7.57
N PHE A 122 -18.66 2.71 8.31
CA PHE A 122 -18.37 4.12 8.15
C PHE A 122 -17.69 4.42 6.80
N HIS A 123 -16.65 3.69 6.43
CA HIS A 123 -15.89 3.93 5.19
C HIS A 123 -16.71 3.73 3.91
N TYR A 124 -17.62 2.76 3.92
CA TYR A 124 -18.46 2.39 2.77
C TYR A 124 -19.91 2.90 2.89
N ARG A 125 -20.15 3.88 3.77
CA ARG A 125 -21.50 4.41 4.05
C ARG A 125 -22.20 5.00 2.83
N HIS A 126 -21.44 5.62 1.91
CA HIS A 126 -22.00 6.26 0.72
C HIS A 126 -22.47 5.19 -0.28
N GLU A 127 -21.67 4.15 -0.46
CA GLU A 127 -21.97 3.02 -1.34
C GLU A 127 -23.10 2.16 -0.77
N LEU A 128 -23.15 1.96 0.56
CA LEU A 128 -24.27 1.29 1.24
C LEU A 128 -25.56 2.09 1.09
N ALA A 129 -25.50 3.43 1.19
CA ALA A 129 -26.65 4.30 0.97
C ALA A 129 -27.18 4.20 -0.47
N ALA A 130 -26.27 4.24 -1.45
CA ALA A 130 -26.61 4.09 -2.87
C ALA A 130 -27.23 2.72 -3.17
N TYR A 131 -26.68 1.65 -2.60
CA TYR A 131 -27.21 0.29 -2.73
C TYR A 131 -28.62 0.18 -2.14
N GLY A 132 -28.84 0.71 -0.94
CA GLY A 132 -30.17 0.71 -0.32
C GLY A 132 -31.20 1.53 -1.10
N LYS A 133 -30.79 2.65 -1.71
CA LYS A 133 -31.64 3.48 -2.58
C LYS A 133 -32.10 2.72 -3.84
N ASP A 134 -31.20 1.99 -4.50
CA ASP A 134 -31.57 1.15 -5.65
C ASP A 134 -32.56 0.04 -5.25
N LEU A 135 -32.36 -0.55 -4.07
CA LEU A 135 -33.26 -1.58 -3.54
C LEU A 135 -34.65 -1.05 -3.20
N GLN A 136 -34.81 0.21 -2.82
CA GLN A 136 -36.10 0.76 -2.41
C GLN A 136 -37.22 0.55 -3.45
N HIS A 137 -36.87 0.52 -4.73
CA HIS A 137 -37.82 0.29 -5.83
C HIS A 137 -37.89 -1.17 -6.29
N ARG A 138 -36.96 -2.04 -5.87
CA ARG A 138 -36.83 -3.43 -6.33
C ARG A 138 -37.22 -4.45 -5.26
N ASP A 139 -36.81 -4.20 -4.02
CA ASP A 139 -37.01 -5.07 -2.85
C ASP A 139 -37.05 -4.20 -1.59
N LEU A 140 -38.27 -3.85 -1.17
CA LEU A 140 -38.52 -2.97 -0.03
C LEU A 140 -38.03 -3.59 1.29
N GLU A 141 -38.09 -4.92 1.43
CA GLU A 141 -37.64 -5.63 2.63
C GLU A 141 -36.11 -5.55 2.72
N ALA A 142 -35.40 -5.87 1.63
CA ALA A 142 -33.95 -5.72 1.59
C ALA A 142 -33.50 -4.28 1.88
N ALA A 143 -34.20 -3.28 1.32
CA ALA A 143 -33.93 -1.88 1.58
C ALA A 143 -34.10 -1.51 3.07
N GLN A 144 -35.14 -2.01 3.74
CA GLN A 144 -35.33 -1.81 5.19
C GLN A 144 -34.21 -2.42 6.03
N HIS A 145 -33.70 -3.59 5.63
CA HIS A 145 -32.56 -4.24 6.29
C HIS A 145 -31.27 -3.43 6.13
N VAL A 146 -30.96 -2.93 4.92
CA VAL A 146 -29.78 -2.08 4.69
C VAL A 146 -29.89 -0.77 5.48
N ARG A 147 -31.08 -0.16 5.50
CA ARG A 147 -31.37 1.02 6.32
C ARG A 147 -31.06 0.78 7.80
N HIS A 148 -31.51 -0.34 8.36
CA HIS A 148 -31.27 -0.67 9.77
C HIS A 148 -29.78 -0.83 10.09
N LEU A 149 -29.00 -1.42 9.18
CA LEU A 149 -27.55 -1.53 9.33
C LEU A 149 -26.87 -0.14 9.36
N MET A 150 -27.31 0.76 8.49
CA MET A 150 -26.81 2.14 8.48
C MET A 150 -27.17 2.89 9.76
N MET A 151 -28.42 2.75 10.24
CA MET A 151 -28.85 3.36 11.50
C MET A 151 -28.03 2.86 12.70
N TYR A 152 -27.73 1.55 12.74
CA TYR A 152 -26.84 1.00 13.75
C TYR A 152 -25.46 1.67 13.74
N MET A 153 -24.85 1.84 12.55
CA MET A 153 -23.56 2.52 12.42
C MET A 153 -23.63 3.96 12.94
N TRP A 154 -24.68 4.69 12.57
CA TRP A 154 -24.90 6.09 12.98
C TRP A 154 -25.09 6.25 14.48
N ASP A 155 -25.88 5.37 15.10
CA ASP A 155 -26.10 5.39 16.54
C ASP A 155 -24.82 4.99 17.31
N THR A 156 -24.03 4.06 16.77
CA THR A 156 -22.80 3.56 17.40
C THR A 156 -21.66 4.56 17.30
N LEU A 157 -21.47 5.18 16.13
CA LEU A 157 -20.37 6.12 15.84
C LEU A 157 -20.85 7.57 15.87
N ARG A 158 -21.86 7.87 16.71
CA ARG A 158 -22.57 9.16 16.66
C ARG A 158 -21.65 10.33 16.93
N ILE A 159 -20.79 10.21 17.94
CA ILE A 159 -19.91 11.31 18.39
C ILE A 159 -18.80 11.53 17.35
N GLU A 160 -18.20 10.43 16.93
CA GLU A 160 -17.11 10.34 15.96
C GLU A 160 -17.54 10.91 14.60
N THR A 161 -18.67 10.42 14.08
CA THR A 161 -19.23 10.84 12.79
C THR A 161 -19.59 12.32 12.81
N SER A 162 -20.22 12.80 13.89
CA SER A 162 -20.58 14.21 14.01
C SER A 162 -19.34 15.11 14.01
N PHE A 163 -18.32 14.73 14.77
CA PHE A 163 -17.06 15.46 14.82
C PHE A 163 -16.35 15.46 13.45
N PHE A 164 -16.30 14.31 12.78
CA PHE A 164 -15.70 14.16 11.46
C PHE A 164 -16.40 15.03 10.42
N LEU A 165 -17.73 15.01 10.36
CA LEU A 165 -18.50 15.78 9.38
C LEU A 165 -18.26 17.29 9.52
N LEU A 166 -18.06 17.77 10.77
CA LEU A 166 -17.78 19.18 11.03
C LEU A 166 -16.32 19.57 10.77
N SER A 167 -15.38 18.64 10.93
CA SER A 167 -13.96 18.97 11.02
C SER A 167 -13.13 18.46 9.84
N ALA A 168 -13.56 17.41 9.16
CA ALA A 168 -12.75 16.68 8.18
C ALA A 168 -13.55 16.09 7.02
N ASP A 169 -14.81 16.50 6.83
CA ASP A 169 -15.55 16.16 5.62
C ASP A 169 -14.85 16.71 4.38
N PRO A 170 -14.94 16.04 3.21
CA PRO A 170 -14.41 16.59 1.96
C PRO A 170 -14.89 18.01 1.62
N SER A 171 -16.03 18.47 2.14
CA SER A 171 -16.52 19.84 1.93
C SER A 171 -15.83 20.92 2.78
N VAL A 172 -14.94 20.54 3.71
CA VAL A 172 -14.26 21.47 4.62
C VAL A 172 -12.97 21.98 4.00
N ASP A 173 -12.79 23.30 3.94
CA ASP A 173 -11.61 23.94 3.33
C ASP A 173 -10.29 23.62 4.06
N GLU A 174 -10.31 23.62 5.40
CA GLU A 174 -9.14 23.30 6.24
C GLU A 174 -9.43 22.12 7.18
N PRO A 175 -9.42 20.89 6.64
CA PRO A 175 -9.80 19.73 7.41
C PRO A 175 -8.76 19.44 8.51
N LYS A 176 -9.25 19.14 9.72
CA LYS A 176 -8.46 18.85 10.92
C LYS A 176 -9.08 17.72 11.72
N LEU A 177 -8.24 16.91 12.36
CA LEU A 177 -8.68 15.77 13.18
C LEU A 177 -7.86 15.63 14.45
N GLU A 178 -8.52 15.16 15.50
CA GLU A 178 -7.85 14.58 16.67
C GLU A 178 -7.24 13.23 16.32
N PHE A 179 -6.16 12.88 17.01
CA PHE A 179 -5.40 11.65 16.78
C PHE A 179 -6.27 10.37 16.81
N LYS A 180 -7.22 10.27 17.75
CA LYS A 180 -8.12 9.10 17.88
C LYS A 180 -9.09 8.91 16.71
N TYR A 181 -9.38 9.96 15.93
CA TYR A 181 -10.33 9.90 14.81
C TYR A 181 -9.66 9.76 13.44
N LEU A 182 -8.33 9.61 13.40
CA LEU A 182 -7.59 9.48 12.14
C LEU A 182 -8.08 8.31 11.27
N TRP A 183 -8.47 7.18 11.87
CA TRP A 183 -8.97 6.02 11.14
C TRP A 183 -10.14 6.34 10.19
N MET A 184 -10.87 7.43 10.42
CA MET A 184 -12.02 7.85 9.61
C MET A 184 -11.63 8.36 8.22
N ILE A 185 -10.39 8.84 8.03
CA ILE A 185 -9.89 9.28 6.71
C ILE A 185 -9.11 8.19 5.96
N PHE A 186 -8.65 7.14 6.65
CA PHE A 186 -7.90 6.05 6.04
C PHE A 186 -8.82 4.89 5.68
N LYS A 187 -9.28 4.86 4.42
CA LYS A 187 -10.10 3.77 3.88
C LYS A 187 -9.21 2.73 3.17
N PRO A 188 -9.36 1.43 3.45
CA PRO A 188 -8.62 0.37 2.75
C PRO A 188 -8.78 0.44 1.23
N GLY A 189 -7.67 0.24 0.52
CA GLY A 189 -7.56 0.41 -0.94
C GLY A 189 -7.15 1.82 -1.38
N ASP A 190 -7.18 2.82 -0.48
CA ASP A 190 -6.72 4.16 -0.83
C ASP A 190 -5.19 4.22 -1.00
N ILE A 191 -4.74 5.08 -1.90
CA ILE A 191 -3.33 5.46 -2.00
C ILE A 191 -3.01 6.46 -0.90
N ILE A 192 -2.02 6.14 -0.06
CA ILE A 192 -1.53 7.02 1.02
C ILE A 192 -0.19 7.59 0.60
N PHE A 193 -0.05 8.91 0.73
CA PHE A 193 1.19 9.61 0.49
C PHE A 193 1.92 9.91 1.80
N VAL A 194 3.19 9.50 1.88
CA VAL A 194 4.08 9.76 3.01
C VAL A 194 5.02 10.90 2.66
N ARG A 195 4.74 12.09 3.19
CA ARG A 195 5.41 13.34 2.82
C ARG A 195 6.91 13.30 3.01
N LYS A 196 7.38 12.80 4.16
CA LYS A 196 8.81 12.75 4.52
C LYS A 196 9.63 11.86 3.58
N LEU A 197 9.02 10.78 3.08
CA LEU A 197 9.68 9.80 2.20
C LEU A 197 9.40 10.07 0.72
N HIS A 198 8.45 10.96 0.44
CA HIS A 198 7.90 11.18 -0.90
C HIS A 198 7.42 9.87 -1.57
N LEU A 199 6.99 8.89 -0.78
CA LEU A 199 6.55 7.57 -1.21
C LEU A 199 5.03 7.48 -1.12
N ALA A 200 4.41 6.73 -2.03
CA ALA A 200 3.01 6.35 -1.91
C ALA A 200 2.89 4.83 -1.76
N PHE A 201 1.87 4.38 -1.02
CA PHE A 201 1.56 2.96 -0.83
C PHE A 201 0.04 2.76 -0.83
N GLU A 202 -0.40 1.57 -1.24
CA GLU A 202 -1.79 1.11 -1.18
C GLU A 202 -2.10 0.69 0.25
N PHE A 203 -3.02 1.39 0.91
CA PHE A 203 -3.38 1.15 2.29
C PHE A 203 -4.23 -0.11 2.46
N GLN A 204 -3.93 -0.87 3.51
CA GLN A 204 -4.75 -2.02 3.89
C GLN A 204 -5.46 -1.79 5.21
N HIS A 205 -4.72 -1.46 6.26
CA HIS A 205 -5.30 -1.27 7.58
C HIS A 205 -4.38 -0.43 8.46
N MET A 206 -4.90 -0.03 9.62
CA MET A 206 -4.11 0.64 10.64
C MET A 206 -4.42 0.10 12.03
N VAL A 207 -3.37 -0.01 12.84
CA VAL A 207 -3.44 -0.49 14.22
C VAL A 207 -2.84 0.55 15.15
N LEU A 208 -3.49 0.79 16.28
CA LEU A 208 -2.92 1.61 17.34
C LEU A 208 -1.96 0.74 18.13
N LYS A 209 -0.65 0.97 18.01
CA LYS A 209 0.37 0.28 18.81
C LYS A 209 1.06 1.30 19.71
N TYR A 210 0.98 1.07 21.02
CA TYR A 210 1.45 2.00 22.05
C TYR A 210 0.78 3.38 21.91
N ASP A 211 1.53 4.40 21.49
CA ASP A 211 1.07 5.77 21.26
C ASP A 211 1.31 6.20 19.80
N ALA A 212 1.24 5.28 18.84
CA ALA A 212 1.35 5.60 17.42
C ALA A 212 0.38 4.78 16.58
N TRP A 213 -0.17 5.41 15.54
CA TRP A 213 -0.87 4.68 14.50
C TRP A 213 0.16 4.09 13.55
N GLU A 214 0.19 2.76 13.45
CA GLU A 214 0.92 2.03 12.42
C GLU A 214 -0.04 1.79 11.25
N LEU A 215 0.30 2.33 10.08
CA LEU A 215 -0.42 2.14 8.83
C LEU A 215 0.33 1.07 8.05
N GLU A 216 -0.38 0.00 7.69
CA GLU A 216 0.17 -1.13 6.96
C GLU A 216 -0.44 -1.16 5.55
N GLY A 217 0.38 -1.53 4.57
CA GLY A 217 -0.03 -1.59 3.19
C GLY A 217 1.08 -2.04 2.26
N HIS A 218 0.95 -1.73 0.97
CA HIS A 218 1.84 -2.24 -0.06
C HIS A 218 2.35 -1.16 -1.02
N HIS A 219 3.62 -1.25 -1.38
CA HIS A 219 4.24 -0.45 -2.44
C HIS A 219 4.92 -1.39 -3.46
N ILE A 220 5.32 -0.88 -4.61
CA ILE A 220 5.96 -1.71 -5.65
C ILE A 220 7.48 -1.58 -5.55
N ASP A 221 8.17 -2.71 -5.43
CA ASP A 221 9.64 -2.81 -5.36
C ASP A 221 10.15 -3.83 -6.39
N TYR A 222 11.49 -3.93 -6.55
CA TYR A 222 12.14 -4.84 -7.49
C TYR A 222 13.08 -5.81 -6.76
N ASP A 223 12.82 -7.11 -6.85
CA ASP A 223 13.58 -8.16 -6.14
C ASP A 223 14.88 -8.58 -6.86
N GLY A 224 15.22 -7.93 -7.97
CA GLY A 224 16.32 -8.31 -8.85
C GLY A 224 15.89 -9.17 -10.05
N ASN A 225 14.69 -9.75 -10.04
CA ASN A 225 14.11 -10.52 -11.15
C ASN A 225 12.81 -9.90 -11.69
N HIS A 226 11.89 -9.53 -10.80
CA HIS A 226 10.56 -9.04 -11.13
C HIS A 226 10.18 -7.84 -10.26
N HIS A 227 9.32 -6.97 -10.78
CA HIS A 227 8.66 -5.97 -9.93
C HIS A 227 7.45 -6.62 -9.26
N GLY A 228 7.13 -6.21 -8.04
CA GLY A 228 5.94 -6.70 -7.35
C GLY A 228 5.63 -5.90 -6.10
N PHE A 229 4.49 -6.21 -5.50
CA PHE A 229 4.07 -5.56 -4.28
C PHE A 229 4.89 -6.07 -3.09
N ARG A 230 5.29 -5.15 -2.22
CA ARG A 230 6.05 -5.36 -0.98
C ARG A 230 5.37 -4.64 0.16
N GLU A 231 5.33 -5.28 1.32
CA GLU A 231 4.79 -4.68 2.54
C GLU A 231 5.52 -3.37 2.90
N PHE A 232 4.75 -2.40 3.36
CA PHE A 232 5.23 -1.10 3.79
C PHE A 232 4.50 -0.66 5.04
N LYS A 233 5.24 -0.02 5.95
CA LYS A 233 4.73 0.46 7.23
C LYS A 233 5.06 1.93 7.38
N ALA A 234 4.03 2.74 7.66
CA ALA A 234 4.17 4.15 8.01
C ALA A 234 3.64 4.39 9.43
N PHE A 235 4.20 5.39 10.11
CA PHE A 235 3.80 5.71 11.48
C PHE A 235 3.27 7.13 11.55
N ILE A 236 2.21 7.33 12.32
CA ILE A 236 1.73 8.63 12.76
C ILE A 236 1.88 8.67 14.27
N ASP A 237 2.82 9.48 14.75
CA ASP A 237 3.04 9.70 16.17
C ASP A 237 1.84 10.38 16.82
N LYS A 238 1.55 10.04 18.07
CA LYS A 238 0.52 10.71 18.87
C LYS A 238 0.77 12.21 18.95
N TYR A 239 -0.32 12.95 18.82
CA TYR A 239 -0.35 14.39 19.00
C TYR A 239 -1.60 14.76 19.80
N ASP A 240 -1.50 15.88 20.51
CA ASP A 240 -2.61 16.41 21.30
C ASP A 240 -3.41 17.45 20.50
N GLY A 241 -4.72 17.44 20.72
CA GLY A 241 -5.63 18.39 20.08
C GLY A 241 -5.85 18.14 18.58
N LEU A 242 -6.24 19.21 17.89
CA LEU A 242 -6.57 19.19 16.47
C LEU A 242 -5.32 19.41 15.62
N LYS A 243 -5.12 18.55 14.62
CA LYS A 243 -4.06 18.71 13.63
C LYS A 243 -4.66 18.80 12.24
N LEU A 244 -4.18 19.76 11.44
CA LEU A 244 -4.59 19.90 10.05
C LEU A 244 -4.09 18.70 9.24
N LEU A 245 -4.90 18.23 8.29
CA LEU A 245 -4.52 17.11 7.42
C LEU A 245 -3.27 17.43 6.59
N ARG A 246 -3.04 18.71 6.23
CA ARG A 246 -1.83 19.15 5.53
C ARG A 246 -0.54 18.95 6.33
N ASP A 247 -0.64 18.93 7.66
CA ASP A 247 0.50 18.78 8.58
C ASP A 247 0.74 17.31 8.98
N LEU A 248 -0.11 16.38 8.54
CA LEU A 248 0.09 14.95 8.76
C LEU A 248 1.23 14.43 7.89
N THR A 249 2.05 13.54 8.47
CA THR A 249 3.17 12.90 7.76
C THR A 249 2.68 11.94 6.68
N SER A 250 1.59 11.23 6.96
CA SER A 250 0.93 10.30 6.05
C SER A 250 -0.52 10.75 5.87
N VAL A 251 -0.98 10.86 4.63
CA VAL A 251 -2.31 11.37 4.30
C VAL A 251 -2.86 10.65 3.07
N PRO A 252 -4.17 10.32 3.01
CA PRO A 252 -4.76 9.77 1.80
C PRO A 252 -4.60 10.73 0.63
N PHE A 253 -4.16 10.23 -0.52
CA PHE A 253 -3.79 11.04 -1.68
C PHE A 253 -4.97 11.90 -2.16
N HIS A 254 -6.18 11.35 -2.12
CA HIS A 254 -7.40 12.05 -2.51
C HIS A 254 -7.77 13.22 -1.55
N ARG A 255 -7.16 13.29 -0.36
CA ARG A 255 -7.35 14.38 0.64
C ARG A 255 -6.37 15.53 0.51
N LEU A 256 -5.40 15.43 -0.39
CA LEU A 256 -4.51 16.54 -0.73
C LEU A 256 -5.27 17.62 -1.51
N LEU A 257 -4.74 18.84 -1.56
CA LEU A 257 -5.33 19.88 -2.41
C LEU A 257 -5.29 19.44 -3.89
N HIS A 258 -6.32 19.76 -4.68
CA HIS A 258 -6.38 19.33 -6.09
C HIS A 258 -5.14 19.75 -6.90
N SER A 259 -4.61 20.95 -6.67
CA SER A 259 -3.37 21.43 -7.31
C SER A 259 -2.15 20.58 -6.89
N GLU A 260 -2.06 20.21 -5.62
CA GLU A 260 -1.02 19.35 -5.07
C GLU A 260 -1.12 17.93 -5.64
N GLN A 261 -2.32 17.37 -5.72
CA GLN A 261 -2.59 16.05 -6.31
C GLN A 261 -2.10 15.97 -7.76
N GLN A 262 -2.38 16.99 -8.58
CA GLN A 262 -1.97 17.01 -9.98
C GLN A 262 -0.44 17.04 -10.13
N VAL A 263 0.24 17.84 -9.31
CA VAL A 263 1.71 17.95 -9.33
C VAL A 263 2.34 16.65 -8.84
N LEU A 264 1.91 16.15 -7.68
CA LEU A 264 2.45 14.93 -7.10
C LEU A 264 2.17 13.70 -7.95
N ARG A 265 0.98 13.56 -8.52
CA ARG A 265 0.65 12.43 -9.43
C ARG A 265 1.63 12.40 -10.60
N LYS A 266 1.86 13.53 -11.27
CA LYS A 266 2.83 13.62 -12.37
C LYS A 266 4.25 13.24 -11.95
N GLN A 267 4.70 13.73 -10.79
CA GLN A 267 6.04 13.43 -10.27
C GLN A 267 6.20 11.96 -9.89
N LEU A 268 5.23 11.40 -9.17
CA LEU A 268 5.24 10.00 -8.72
C LEU A 268 5.16 9.04 -9.91
N VAL A 269 4.28 9.30 -10.89
CA VAL A 269 4.19 8.50 -12.12
C VAL A 269 5.49 8.58 -12.93
N ALA A 270 6.06 9.78 -13.12
CA ALA A 270 7.32 9.93 -13.84
C ALA A 270 8.48 9.19 -13.16
N ARG A 271 8.57 9.28 -11.82
CA ARG A 271 9.55 8.51 -11.03
C ARG A 271 9.29 7.01 -11.16
N GLY A 272 8.03 6.58 -11.07
CA GLY A 272 7.65 5.18 -11.19
C GLY A 272 8.03 4.58 -12.54
N ARG A 273 7.80 5.30 -13.65
CA ARG A 273 8.23 4.86 -14.98
C ARG A 273 9.75 4.70 -15.06
N LYS A 274 10.49 5.63 -14.46
CA LYS A 274 11.95 5.55 -14.41
C LYS A 274 12.43 4.38 -13.55
N PHE A 275 11.83 4.17 -12.38
CA PHE A 275 12.12 3.02 -11.52
C PHE A 275 11.87 1.70 -12.26
N VAL A 276 10.71 1.55 -12.88
CA VAL A 276 10.32 0.35 -13.62
C VAL A 276 11.23 0.10 -14.81
N GLY A 277 11.76 1.14 -15.45
CA GLY A 277 12.77 1.03 -16.52
C GLY A 277 14.16 0.64 -16.03
N ILE A 278 14.44 0.80 -14.73
CA ILE A 278 15.69 0.37 -14.10
C ILE A 278 15.51 -1.05 -13.57
N HIS A 279 15.72 -2.02 -14.44
CA HIS A 279 15.60 -3.43 -14.11
C HIS A 279 16.80 -4.23 -14.62
N SER A 280 16.98 -5.40 -14.02
CA SER A 280 18.13 -6.28 -14.29
C SER A 280 19.45 -5.56 -14.02
N TYR A 281 20.46 -5.76 -14.86
CA TYR A 281 21.79 -5.17 -14.73
C TYR A 281 21.93 -3.98 -15.68
N GLN A 282 22.08 -2.76 -15.13
CA GLN A 282 22.20 -1.53 -15.93
C GLN A 282 23.27 -0.58 -15.37
N TYR A 283 24.03 0.04 -16.28
CA TYR A 283 25.02 1.08 -15.97
C TYR A 283 24.39 2.47 -16.05
N LEU A 284 24.39 3.18 -14.93
CA LEU A 284 23.72 4.46 -14.80
C LEU A 284 24.69 5.49 -14.22
N ARG A 285 24.39 6.78 -14.41
CA ARG A 285 25.05 7.86 -13.70
C ARG A 285 24.20 8.29 -12.51
N TYR A 286 24.84 8.55 -11.38
CA TYR A 286 24.22 9.08 -10.17
C TYR A 286 24.87 10.41 -9.79
N ASP A 287 24.05 11.37 -9.37
CA ASP A 287 24.50 12.63 -8.80
C ASP A 287 23.53 13.08 -7.72
N GLY A 288 23.83 12.74 -6.46
CA GLY A 288 22.97 13.10 -5.35
C GLY A 288 23.33 12.43 -4.03
N LYS A 289 22.46 12.61 -3.03
CA LYS A 289 22.61 11.96 -1.72
C LYS A 289 22.12 10.52 -1.78
N CYS A 290 22.90 9.58 -1.27
CA CYS A 290 22.50 8.18 -1.14
C CYS A 290 23.00 7.58 0.17
N ASP A 291 22.42 6.44 0.54
CA ASP A 291 22.90 5.64 1.66
C ASP A 291 23.92 4.62 1.13
N LEU A 292 25.19 4.75 1.54
CA LEU A 292 26.22 3.76 1.24
C LEU A 292 26.36 2.76 2.39
N TYR A 293 26.60 1.50 2.00
CA TYR A 293 26.84 0.37 2.88
C TYR A 293 28.32 0.02 2.80
N GLY A 294 29.14 0.78 3.53
CA GLY A 294 30.59 0.57 3.54
C GLY A 294 31.00 -0.74 4.22
N LYS A 295 32.32 -1.02 4.25
CA LYS A 295 32.90 -2.28 4.77
C LYS A 295 32.49 -2.67 6.20
N SER A 296 32.02 -1.71 7.00
CA SER A 296 31.54 -1.94 8.37
C SER A 296 30.02 -2.23 8.46
N ASN A 297 29.32 -2.24 7.32
CA ASN A 297 27.86 -2.25 7.21
C ASN A 297 27.18 -1.16 8.07
N ARG A 298 27.80 0.02 8.18
CA ARG A 298 27.17 1.23 8.70
C ARG A 298 26.69 2.07 7.53
N THR A 299 25.45 2.53 7.59
CA THR A 299 24.89 3.47 6.63
C THR A 299 25.40 4.87 6.92
N SER A 300 25.91 5.54 5.89
CA SER A 300 26.18 6.98 5.90
C SER A 300 25.54 7.64 4.69
N GLN A 301 24.87 8.77 4.93
CA GLN A 301 24.38 9.61 3.85
C GLN A 301 25.56 10.35 3.23
N ASN A 302 25.89 10.00 1.99
CA ASN A 302 27.00 10.59 1.25
C ASN A 302 26.51 11.24 -0.03
N LEU A 303 27.19 12.31 -0.44
CA LEU A 303 27.04 12.86 -1.77
C LEU A 303 27.88 12.01 -2.73
N VAL A 304 27.22 11.27 -3.60
CA VAL A 304 27.86 10.42 -4.62
C VAL A 304 27.64 11.04 -5.98
N GLU A 305 28.73 11.14 -6.73
CA GLU A 305 28.72 11.58 -8.12
C GLU A 305 29.54 10.60 -8.96
N GLY A 306 28.91 9.88 -9.87
CA GLY A 306 29.63 8.97 -10.74
C GLY A 306 28.79 7.86 -11.32
N ARG A 307 29.47 6.82 -11.81
CA ARG A 307 28.82 5.65 -12.39
C ARG A 307 28.39 4.69 -11.29
N ILE A 308 27.15 4.24 -11.37
CA ILE A 308 26.59 3.20 -10.54
C ILE A 308 26.15 2.02 -11.43
N VAL A 309 26.09 0.85 -10.82
CA VAL A 309 25.50 -0.34 -11.42
C VAL A 309 24.25 -0.68 -10.61
N ALA A 310 23.07 -0.59 -11.24
CA ALA A 310 21.85 -1.10 -10.63
C ALA A 310 21.89 -2.63 -10.65
N ASP A 311 21.99 -3.23 -9.46
CA ASP A 311 21.99 -4.69 -9.30
C ASP A 311 21.45 -5.05 -7.90
N PRO A 312 20.12 -5.07 -7.73
CA PRO A 312 19.50 -5.38 -6.45
C PRO A 312 19.77 -6.81 -5.98
N ARG A 313 19.95 -7.75 -6.93
CA ARG A 313 20.24 -9.14 -6.59
C ARG A 313 21.60 -9.27 -5.96
N ALA A 314 22.63 -8.67 -6.57
CA ALA A 314 23.96 -8.68 -5.99
C ALA A 314 24.02 -7.88 -4.68
N PHE A 315 23.33 -6.74 -4.61
CA PHE A 315 23.21 -5.98 -3.36
C PHE A 315 22.65 -6.86 -2.23
N ASP A 316 21.56 -7.58 -2.44
CA ASP A 316 20.94 -8.44 -1.42
C ASP A 316 21.81 -9.64 -1.01
N MET A 317 22.72 -10.10 -1.89
CA MET A 317 23.70 -11.14 -1.57
C MET A 317 24.85 -10.60 -0.70
N TRP A 318 25.36 -9.40 -1.01
CA TRP A 318 26.57 -8.86 -0.38
C TRP A 318 26.28 -7.97 0.84
N CYS A 319 25.12 -7.34 0.90
CA CYS A 319 24.68 -6.47 1.99
C CYS A 319 23.77 -7.22 2.98
N SER A 320 24.34 -8.14 3.76
CA SER A 320 23.58 -9.01 4.68
C SER A 320 22.77 -8.30 5.78
N LYS A 321 23.09 -7.04 6.11
CA LYS A 321 22.35 -6.22 7.08
C LYS A 321 21.29 -5.33 6.45
N ALA A 322 21.27 -5.21 5.12
CA ALA A 322 20.22 -4.46 4.46
C ALA A 322 18.92 -5.28 4.48
N ASP A 323 17.81 -4.57 4.61
CA ASP A 323 16.48 -5.17 4.56
C ASP A 323 16.22 -5.74 3.16
N LYS A 324 16.04 -7.05 3.04
CA LYS A 324 15.91 -7.75 1.75
C LYS A 324 14.56 -7.48 1.10
N VAL A 325 14.53 -7.44 -0.22
CA VAL A 325 13.26 -7.29 -0.94
C VAL A 325 12.50 -8.61 -0.86
N HIS A 326 11.35 -8.59 -0.17
CA HIS A 326 10.41 -9.70 -0.11
C HIS A 326 9.10 -9.26 -0.77
N LEU A 327 8.81 -9.81 -1.96
CA LEU A 327 7.58 -9.56 -2.68
C LEU A 327 6.45 -10.44 -2.12
N VAL A 328 5.23 -9.94 -2.19
CA VAL A 328 4.03 -10.62 -1.70
C VAL A 328 3.52 -11.56 -2.78
N ASP A 329 3.55 -12.86 -2.50
CA ASP A 329 3.31 -13.93 -3.49
C ASP A 329 1.91 -13.90 -4.12
N HIS A 330 0.89 -13.52 -3.36
CA HIS A 330 -0.51 -13.50 -3.82
C HIS A 330 -0.92 -12.20 -4.52
N LYS A 331 -0.03 -11.20 -4.57
CA LYS A 331 -0.24 -9.95 -5.32
C LYS A 331 0.39 -10.05 -6.72
N LYS A 332 0.09 -9.09 -7.59
CA LYS A 332 0.57 -9.06 -8.99
C LYS A 332 2.09 -8.89 -9.06
N HIS A 333 2.74 -9.68 -9.90
CA HIS A 333 4.18 -9.61 -10.22
C HIS A 333 4.35 -9.30 -11.70
N TYR A 334 5.29 -8.40 -12.02
CA TYR A 334 5.58 -7.94 -13.37
C TYR A 334 6.89 -8.54 -13.86
N LYS A 335 6.77 -9.61 -14.64
CA LYS A 335 7.90 -10.46 -15.02
C LYS A 335 8.48 -10.05 -16.37
N SER A 336 7.62 -9.69 -17.32
CA SER A 336 8.03 -9.31 -18.67
C SER A 336 8.06 -7.79 -18.88
N ASP A 337 8.69 -7.34 -19.96
CA ASP A 337 8.62 -5.93 -20.37
C ASP A 337 7.19 -5.53 -20.77
N SER A 338 6.41 -6.45 -21.35
CA SER A 338 4.99 -6.22 -21.65
C SER A 338 4.19 -5.96 -20.39
N ASP A 339 4.38 -6.79 -19.35
CA ASP A 339 3.67 -6.62 -18.07
C ASP A 339 3.95 -5.24 -17.46
N ARG A 340 5.20 -4.78 -17.55
CA ARG A 340 5.65 -3.48 -17.02
C ARG A 340 5.04 -2.31 -17.76
N GLN A 341 4.82 -2.45 -19.07
CA GLN A 341 4.16 -1.42 -19.89
C GLN A 341 2.66 -1.31 -19.58
N GLU A 342 2.04 -2.39 -19.10
CA GLU A 342 0.64 -2.43 -18.69
C GLU A 342 0.39 -1.88 -17.27
N MET A 343 1.43 -1.42 -16.56
CA MET A 343 1.27 -0.79 -15.25
C MET A 343 0.41 0.48 -15.36
N SER A 344 -0.66 0.52 -14.57
CA SER A 344 -1.52 1.69 -14.44
C SER A 344 -0.77 2.86 -13.81
N GLU A 345 -1.29 4.09 -13.99
CA GLU A 345 -0.70 5.25 -13.33
C GLU A 345 -0.71 5.14 -11.80
N ASP A 346 -1.77 4.57 -11.23
CA ASP A 346 -1.87 4.36 -9.79
C ASP A 346 -0.79 3.37 -9.33
N GLU A 347 -0.57 2.25 -10.04
CA GLU A 347 0.54 1.32 -9.75
C GLU A 347 1.91 1.99 -9.88
N LEU A 348 2.12 2.85 -10.90
CA LEU A 348 3.36 3.61 -11.06
C LEU A 348 3.60 4.60 -9.91
N MET A 349 2.55 5.16 -9.31
CA MET A 349 2.68 6.02 -8.13
C MET A 349 3.21 5.25 -6.90
N LEU A 350 2.91 3.95 -6.82
CA LEU A 350 3.32 3.07 -5.71
C LEU A 350 4.77 2.59 -5.81
N CYS A 351 5.47 2.87 -6.91
CA CYS A 351 6.85 2.45 -7.09
C CYS A 351 7.79 3.06 -6.05
N ASN A 352 8.75 2.24 -5.60
CA ASN A 352 9.80 2.60 -4.66
C ASN A 352 10.59 3.84 -5.15
N THR A 353 11.17 4.58 -4.19
CA THR A 353 11.85 5.85 -4.47
C THR A 353 13.33 5.69 -4.83
N ALA A 354 13.90 4.51 -4.59
CA ALA A 354 15.32 4.23 -4.74
C ALA A 354 15.58 2.84 -5.33
N VAL A 355 16.74 2.68 -5.96
CA VAL A 355 17.25 1.42 -6.49
C VAL A 355 18.49 0.98 -5.73
N ARG A 356 18.67 -0.34 -5.61
CA ARG A 356 19.85 -0.94 -4.98
C ARG A 356 20.93 -1.19 -6.02
N GLY A 357 22.17 -0.88 -5.68
CA GLY A 357 23.27 -1.02 -6.64
C GLY A 357 24.64 -0.78 -6.04
N TYR A 358 25.63 -0.63 -6.91
CA TYR A 358 27.02 -0.45 -6.55
C TYR A 358 27.59 0.85 -7.12
N SER A 359 28.23 1.68 -6.28
CA SER A 359 29.00 2.84 -6.76
C SER A 359 30.38 2.38 -7.20
N LEU A 360 30.71 2.59 -8.49
CA LEU A 360 32.01 2.22 -9.04
C LEU A 360 33.13 3.15 -8.55
N ARG A 361 32.81 4.41 -8.27
CA ARG A 361 33.79 5.39 -7.80
C ARG A 361 34.14 5.16 -6.34
N ASP A 362 33.13 4.98 -5.51
CA ASP A 362 33.30 4.86 -4.05
C ASP A 362 33.57 3.39 -3.65
N ASN A 363 33.39 2.45 -4.57
CA ASN A 363 33.64 1.01 -4.37
C ASN A 363 32.82 0.43 -3.20
N GLU A 364 31.57 0.90 -3.08
CA GLU A 364 30.62 0.54 -2.02
C GLU A 364 29.22 0.28 -2.61
N TRP A 365 28.50 -0.65 -1.98
CA TRP A 365 27.08 -0.88 -2.26
C TRP A 365 26.24 0.27 -1.70
N GLY A 366 25.13 0.59 -2.35
CA GLY A 366 24.28 1.71 -1.94
C GLY A 366 22.83 1.61 -2.38
N VAL A 367 22.01 2.46 -1.77
CA VAL A 367 20.62 2.69 -2.14
C VAL A 367 20.52 4.09 -2.75
N PHE A 368 20.25 4.15 -4.05
CA PHE A 368 20.34 5.33 -4.89
C PHE A 368 18.96 5.86 -5.25
N HIS A 369 18.66 7.10 -4.90
CA HIS A 369 17.33 7.67 -5.13
C HIS A 369 17.09 7.95 -6.63
N VAL A 370 15.96 7.46 -7.16
CA VAL A 370 15.66 7.44 -8.61
C VAL A 370 15.72 8.84 -9.25
N ASN A 371 15.35 9.88 -8.50
CA ASN A 371 15.41 11.26 -9.01
C ASN A 371 16.83 11.73 -9.39
N PHE A 372 17.87 11.17 -8.79
CA PHE A 372 19.28 11.54 -9.01
C PHE A 372 20.01 10.64 -10.02
N ILE A 373 19.28 9.69 -10.62
CA ILE A 373 19.81 8.78 -11.65
C ILE A 373 19.71 9.43 -13.03
N SER A 374 20.63 9.15 -13.93
CA SER A 374 20.56 9.52 -15.33
C SER A 374 21.23 8.47 -16.19
N ASP A 375 20.96 8.49 -17.48
CA ASP A 375 21.63 7.59 -18.42
C ASP A 375 23.13 7.90 -18.45
N THR A 376 23.94 6.84 -18.51
CA THR A 376 25.39 6.99 -18.67
C THR A 376 25.68 7.48 -20.08
N ILE A 377 26.31 8.64 -20.21
CA ILE A 377 26.88 9.09 -21.48
C ILE A 377 28.20 8.34 -21.67
N PHE A 378 28.19 7.35 -22.55
CA PHE A 378 29.42 6.70 -22.99
C PHE A 378 30.06 7.55 -24.08
N ASP A 379 31.35 7.83 -23.92
CA ASP A 379 32.12 8.49 -24.96
C ASP A 379 32.42 7.47 -26.08
N SER A 380 31.74 7.64 -27.21
CA SER A 380 31.90 6.80 -28.39
C SER A 380 33.29 6.92 -29.03
N GLU A 381 34.03 8.00 -28.76
CA GLU A 381 35.36 8.25 -29.30
C GLU A 381 36.47 7.78 -28.36
N ALA A 382 36.16 7.49 -27.09
CA ALA A 382 37.18 7.09 -26.12
C ALA A 382 37.94 5.84 -26.57
N PHE A 383 37.24 4.81 -27.09
CA PHE A 383 37.90 3.62 -27.61
C PHE A 383 38.87 3.92 -28.77
N ASP A 384 38.60 4.96 -29.57
CA ASP A 384 39.49 5.40 -30.64
C ASP A 384 40.71 6.16 -30.10
N ALA A 385 40.55 6.90 -28.99
CA ALA A 385 41.64 7.55 -28.27
C ALA A 385 42.61 6.56 -27.60
N LEU A 386 42.20 5.31 -27.40
CA LEU A 386 43.02 4.31 -26.75
C LEU A 386 44.35 4.05 -27.48
N VAL A 387 45.47 4.07 -26.78
CA VAL A 387 46.79 3.77 -27.39
C VAL A 387 47.01 2.26 -27.44
N LEU A 388 46.25 1.58 -28.30
CA LEU A 388 46.44 0.16 -28.62
C LEU A 388 46.79 -0.03 -30.11
N PRO A 389 47.65 -1.03 -30.43
CA PRO A 389 47.87 -1.46 -31.81
C PRO A 389 46.56 -1.73 -32.55
N LYS A 390 46.43 -1.22 -33.78
CA LYS A 390 45.22 -1.37 -34.62
C LYS A 390 44.75 -2.82 -34.81
N LYS A 391 45.64 -3.80 -34.69
CA LYS A 391 45.30 -5.23 -34.75
C LYS A 391 44.54 -5.68 -33.50
N GLN A 392 45.02 -5.29 -32.31
CA GLN A 392 44.39 -5.63 -31.04
C GLN A 392 43.03 -4.93 -30.89
N LYS A 393 42.93 -3.64 -31.26
CA LYS A 393 41.64 -2.93 -31.29
C LYS A 393 40.59 -3.65 -32.15
N ARG A 394 40.99 -4.08 -33.36
CA ARG A 394 40.11 -4.84 -34.26
C ARG A 394 39.69 -6.20 -33.69
N GLN A 395 40.59 -6.91 -33.02
CA GLN A 395 40.27 -8.19 -32.38
C GLN A 395 39.27 -7.99 -31.25
N ILE A 396 39.47 -6.99 -30.39
CA ILE A 396 38.56 -6.72 -29.29
C ILE A 396 37.18 -6.28 -29.82
N MET A 397 37.13 -5.41 -30.84
CA MET A 397 35.85 -5.00 -31.46
C MET A 397 35.14 -6.14 -32.19
N SER A 398 35.87 -7.07 -32.80
CA SER A 398 35.28 -8.26 -33.43
C SER A 398 34.62 -9.15 -32.38
N LEU A 399 35.34 -9.44 -31.29
CA LEU A 399 34.84 -10.26 -30.19
C LEU A 399 33.64 -9.61 -29.49
N ALA A 400 33.68 -8.29 -29.29
CA ALA A 400 32.59 -7.54 -28.67
C ALA A 400 31.32 -7.47 -29.52
N ARG A 401 31.43 -7.57 -30.85
CA ARG A 401 30.28 -7.56 -31.77
C ARG A 401 29.65 -8.94 -31.95
N ASP A 402 30.45 -10.01 -31.87
CA ASP A 402 29.95 -11.39 -32.03
C ASP A 402 29.06 -11.86 -30.86
N ASP A 403 29.26 -11.31 -29.65
CA ASP A 403 28.43 -11.60 -28.46
C ASP A 403 26.98 -11.06 -28.57
N MET A 404 26.68 -10.23 -29.57
CA MET A 404 25.36 -9.57 -29.73
C MET A 404 24.38 -10.31 -30.66
N HIS A 405 24.78 -11.42 -31.32
CA HIS A 405 23.98 -12.00 -32.44
C HIS A 405 23.77 -13.52 -32.43
N TYR A 406 24.16 -14.29 -31.41
CA TYR A 406 23.88 -15.73 -31.38
C TYR A 406 22.58 -16.09 -30.63
N PRO A 407 21.58 -16.71 -31.29
CA PRO A 407 20.64 -17.58 -30.60
C PRO A 407 21.42 -18.79 -30.08
N SER A 408 21.32 -19.07 -28.79
CA SER A 408 22.07 -20.15 -28.13
C SER A 408 21.65 -21.52 -28.68
N ASN A 409 22.53 -22.17 -29.44
CA ASN A 409 22.47 -23.59 -29.77
C ASN A 409 23.37 -24.44 -28.85
N ASP A 410 23.69 -23.94 -27.66
CA ASP A 410 24.52 -24.68 -26.71
C ASP A 410 23.70 -25.71 -25.92
N LEU A 411 24.19 -26.95 -25.93
CA LEU A 411 23.64 -28.13 -25.24
C LEU A 411 23.53 -27.98 -23.71
N VAL A 412 24.13 -26.93 -23.14
CA VAL A 412 24.16 -26.63 -21.71
C VAL A 412 23.75 -25.18 -21.51
N GLU A 413 22.62 -24.97 -20.83
CA GLU A 413 22.06 -23.66 -20.52
C GLU A 413 23.07 -22.81 -19.72
N GLY A 414 23.48 -21.66 -20.27
CA GLY A 414 24.36 -20.70 -19.61
C GLY A 414 25.87 -20.79 -19.92
N LYS A 415 26.33 -21.74 -20.74
CA LYS A 415 27.71 -21.74 -21.26
C LYS A 415 27.87 -20.68 -22.36
N GLY A 416 29.01 -19.99 -22.39
CA GLY A 416 29.37 -19.02 -23.44
C GLY A 416 28.90 -17.57 -23.27
N ARG A 417 28.16 -17.22 -22.20
CA ARG A 417 27.61 -15.86 -22.01
C ARG A 417 28.54 -14.91 -21.25
N GLY A 418 29.78 -14.76 -21.70
CA GLY A 418 30.68 -13.75 -21.15
C GLY A 418 32.10 -13.85 -21.70
N MET A 419 32.65 -12.70 -22.06
CA MET A 419 34.06 -12.54 -22.44
C MET A 419 34.86 -12.02 -21.25
N VAL A 420 35.83 -12.80 -20.77
CA VAL A 420 36.80 -12.34 -19.76
C VAL A 420 38.07 -11.86 -20.46
N CYS A 421 38.33 -10.56 -20.44
CA CYS A 421 39.56 -9.96 -20.97
C CYS A 421 40.56 -9.66 -19.86
N LEU A 422 41.71 -10.33 -19.88
CA LEU A 422 42.86 -9.99 -19.02
C LEU A 422 43.77 -8.98 -19.73
N LEU A 423 43.82 -7.75 -19.21
CA LEU A 423 44.76 -6.72 -19.68
C LEU A 423 46.05 -6.80 -18.86
N HIS A 424 47.13 -7.27 -19.46
CA HIS A 424 48.45 -7.38 -18.81
C HIS A 424 49.48 -6.45 -19.47
N GLY A 425 50.45 -5.96 -18.69
CA GLY A 425 51.53 -5.08 -19.16
C GLY A 425 52.16 -4.25 -18.05
N ASP A 426 53.24 -3.55 -18.33
CA ASP A 426 53.99 -2.74 -17.35
C ASP A 426 53.14 -1.59 -16.76
N PRO A 427 53.39 -1.11 -15.52
CA PRO A 427 52.67 0.03 -14.93
C PRO A 427 52.66 1.26 -15.85
N GLY A 428 51.54 1.98 -15.93
CA GLY A 428 51.41 3.19 -16.76
C GLY A 428 51.00 2.96 -18.23
N THR A 429 50.83 1.72 -18.67
CA THR A 429 50.43 1.36 -20.06
C THR A 429 48.94 1.54 -20.38
N GLY A 430 48.17 2.24 -19.54
CA GLY A 430 46.76 2.53 -19.82
C GLY A 430 45.79 1.34 -19.72
N LYS A 431 46.14 0.27 -18.98
CA LYS A 431 45.26 -0.90 -18.76
C LYS A 431 43.89 -0.54 -18.17
N THR A 432 43.88 0.29 -17.12
CA THR A 432 42.62 0.73 -16.48
C THR A 432 41.79 1.62 -17.40
N LEU A 433 42.45 2.43 -18.22
CA LEU A 433 41.80 3.28 -19.24
C LEU A 433 41.16 2.40 -20.34
N THR A 434 41.91 1.41 -20.84
CA THR A 434 41.44 0.39 -21.81
C THR A 434 40.20 -0.34 -21.31
N ALA A 435 40.23 -0.83 -20.06
CA ALA A 435 39.06 -1.48 -19.47
C ALA A 435 37.86 -0.53 -19.36
N GLY A 436 38.11 0.70 -18.89
CA GLY A 436 37.08 1.74 -18.72
C GLY A 436 36.33 2.09 -20.01
N GLU A 437 37.03 2.11 -21.14
CA GLU A 437 36.49 2.46 -22.46
C GLU A 437 35.79 1.29 -23.15
N LEU A 438 36.26 0.06 -22.90
CA LEU A 438 35.61 -1.15 -23.41
C LEU A 438 34.20 -1.36 -22.84
N TYR A 439 33.88 -0.79 -21.68
CA TYR A 439 32.52 -0.76 -21.14
C TYR A 439 31.53 0.09 -21.95
N GLY A 440 32.01 1.04 -22.77
CA GLY A 440 31.17 1.83 -23.68
C GLY A 440 30.79 1.08 -24.96
N VAL A 441 31.42 -0.07 -25.19
CA VAL A 441 31.00 -1.10 -26.16
C VAL A 441 30.11 -2.06 -25.36
N PRO A 442 29.02 -2.64 -25.92
CA PRO A 442 28.09 -3.50 -25.17
C PRO A 442 28.75 -4.83 -24.76
N LEU A 443 29.65 -4.76 -23.78
CA LEU A 443 30.40 -5.86 -23.20
C LEU A 443 29.89 -6.06 -21.79
N LYS A 444 29.17 -7.16 -21.61
CA LYS A 444 28.78 -7.63 -20.28
C LYS A 444 30.05 -8.13 -19.59
N GLN A 445 30.53 -7.33 -18.63
CA GLN A 445 31.54 -7.68 -17.60
C GLN A 445 33.02 -7.52 -18.00
N ILE A 446 33.75 -6.66 -17.27
CA ILE A 446 35.22 -6.71 -17.19
C ILE A 446 35.59 -6.83 -15.71
N VAL A 447 36.17 -7.95 -15.29
CA VAL A 447 36.74 -8.06 -13.94
C VAL A 447 38.14 -7.46 -13.99
N LEU A 448 38.35 -6.34 -13.30
CA LEU A 448 39.69 -5.85 -13.01
C LEU A 448 40.24 -6.55 -11.76
N PRO A 449 41.54 -6.89 -11.72
CA PRO A 449 42.15 -7.64 -10.62
C PRO A 449 42.16 -6.88 -9.30
#